data_AF-A0A7W1QDB1-F1
#
_entry.id   AF-A0A7W1QDB1-F1
#
_cell.length_a   1.000
_cell.length_b   1.000
_cell.length_c   1.000
_cell.angle_alpha   90.00
_cell.angle_beta   90.00
_cell.angle_gamma   90.00
#
_symmetry.space_group_name_H-M   'P 1'
#
loop_
_entity.id
_entity.type
_entity.pdbx_description
1 polymer ?
#
loop_
_entity_poly.entity_id
_entity_poly.type
_entity_poly.pdbx_seq_one_letter_code
_entity_poly.pdbx_strand_id
1 'polypeptide(L)' 'SHLARVFRQLLEDLPEDGPTPDDLVDLRRVLYGLHAILRLHFAQEEEAYAWLSSGEESVSVP' A
#
# COMPACT_ATOMS: atom_id res chain seq x y z
N SER A 1 9.19 -3.39 2.93
CA SER A 1 8.10 -3.25 3.92
C SER A 1 7.87 -4.59 4.62
N HIS A 2 7.46 -4.59 5.89
CA HIS A 2 7.22 -5.81 6.67
C HIS A 2 6.11 -6.69 6.05
N LEU A 3 4.98 -6.07 5.67
CA LEU A 3 3.83 -6.80 5.12
C LEU A 3 4.12 -7.51 3.78
N ALA A 4 4.97 -6.94 2.91
CA ALA A 4 5.34 -7.61 1.67
C ALA A 4 6.21 -8.86 1.92
N ARG A 5 6.99 -8.89 3.01
CA ARG A 5 7.75 -10.07 3.42
C ARG A 5 6.83 -11.13 4.02
N VAL A 6 5.88 -10.72 4.86
CA VAL A 6 4.87 -11.64 5.42
C VAL A 6 4.02 -12.24 4.31
N PHE A 7 3.58 -11.45 3.32
CA PHE A 7 2.83 -11.95 2.17
C PHE A 7 3.58 -13.04 1.41
N ARG A 8 4.88 -12.82 1.12
CA ARG A 8 5.71 -13.85 0.47
C ARG A 8 5.83 -15.12 1.30
N GLN A 9 6.05 -14.99 2.61
CA GLN A 9 6.11 -16.15 3.49
C GLN A 9 4.80 -16.95 3.45
N LEU A 10 3.65 -16.28 3.56
CA LEU A 10 2.35 -16.94 3.48
C LEU A 10 2.13 -17.68 2.15
N LEU A 11 2.68 -17.18 1.04
CA LEU A 11 2.63 -17.86 -0.24
C LEU A 11 3.56 -19.08 -0.31
N GLU A 12 4.74 -18.99 0.30
CA GLU A 12 5.70 -20.09 0.38
C GLU A 12 5.19 -21.24 1.27
N ASP A 13 4.36 -20.92 2.27
CA ASP A 13 3.78 -21.88 3.21
C ASP A 13 2.47 -22.52 2.71
N LEU A 14 1.99 -22.19 1.50
CA LEU A 14 0.74 -22.73 0.98
C LEU A 14 0.82 -24.24 0.69
N PRO A 15 -0.27 -25.00 0.94
CA PRO A 15 -0.35 -26.40 0.54
C PRO A 15 -0.30 -26.57 -0.97
N GLU A 16 0.21 -27.72 -1.44
CA GLU A 16 0.23 -28.08 -2.86
C GLU A 16 -1.19 -28.18 -3.47
N ASP A 17 -2.16 -28.62 -2.67
CA ASP A 17 -3.57 -28.71 -3.05
C ASP A 17 -4.29 -27.34 -3.09
N GLY A 18 -3.57 -26.27 -2.71
CA GLY A 18 -4.06 -24.89 -2.67
C GLY A 18 -4.37 -24.39 -1.26
N PRO A 19 -4.72 -23.09 -1.13
CA PRO A 19 -4.91 -22.42 0.16
C PRO A 19 -6.16 -22.93 0.89
N THR A 20 -6.00 -23.19 2.18
CA THR A 20 -7.10 -23.49 3.09
C THR A 20 -7.94 -22.23 3.38
N PRO A 21 -9.15 -22.36 3.95
CA PRO A 21 -9.94 -21.21 4.37
C PRO A 21 -9.21 -20.27 5.32
N ASP A 22 -8.37 -20.80 6.21
CA ASP A 22 -7.57 -20.02 7.16
C ASP A 22 -6.45 -19.25 6.44
N ASP A 23 -5.73 -19.89 5.51
CA ASP A 23 -4.73 -19.23 4.66
C ASP A 23 -5.35 -18.05 3.90
N LEU A 24 -6.58 -18.24 3.39
CA LEU A 24 -7.30 -17.18 2.70
C LEU A 24 -7.64 -15.98 3.61
N VAL A 25 -7.91 -16.23 4.90
CA VAL A 25 -8.14 -15.15 5.87
C VAL A 25 -6.86 -14.36 6.10
N ASP A 26 -5.73 -15.04 6.30
CA ASP A 26 -4.45 -14.39 6.54
C ASP A 26 -3.93 -13.65 5.30
N LEU A 27 -4.06 -14.24 4.12
CA LEU A 27 -3.72 -13.59 2.85
C LEU A 27 -4.57 -12.32 2.64
N ARG A 28 -5.89 -12.39 2.85
CA ARG A 28 -6.75 -11.21 2.75
C ARG A 28 -6.32 -10.12 3.72
N ARG A 29 -6.02 -10.47 4.97
CA ARG A 29 -5.60 -9.51 5.99
C ARG A 29 -4.35 -8.74 5.54
N VAL A 30 -3.35 -9.44 5.02
CA VAL A 30 -2.10 -8.81 4.55
C VAL A 30 -2.35 -7.96 3.31
N LEU A 31 -3.13 -8.46 2.34
CA LEU A 31 -3.47 -7.73 1.11
C LEU A 31 -4.24 -6.44 1.40
N TYR A 32 -5.23 -6.47 2.29
CA TYR A 32 -5.94 -5.27 2.70
C TYR A 32 -5.03 -4.28 3.43
N GLY A 33 -4.10 -4.77 4.26
CA GLY A 33 -3.10 -3.94 4.91
C GLY A 33 -2.18 -3.24 3.92
N LEU A 34 -1.67 -3.96 2.92
CA LEU A 34 -0.86 -3.40 1.84
C LEU A 34 -1.64 -2.38 1.02
N HIS A 35 -2.89 -2.69 0.66
CA HIS A 35 -3.75 -1.77 -0.07
C HIS A 35 -4.01 -0.48 0.71
N ALA A 36 -4.27 -0.57 2.03
CA ALA A 36 -4.46 0.62 2.87
C ALA A 36 -3.19 1.50 2.93
N ILE A 37 -2.01 0.89 3.04
CA ILE A 37 -0.73 1.62 3.01
C ILE A 37 -0.53 2.34 1.68
N LEU A 38 -0.77 1.67 0.55
CA LEU A 38 -0.62 2.28 -0.77
C LEU A 38 -1.60 3.45 -0.95
N ARG A 39 -2.86 3.28 -0.53
CA ARG A 39 -3.84 4.36 -0.55
C ARG A 39 -3.42 5.56 0.30
N LEU A 40 -2.84 5.32 1.47
CA LEU A 40 -2.33 6.40 2.32
C LEU A 40 -1.14 7.11 1.67
N HIS A 41 -0.19 6.36 1.09
CA HIS A 41 0.93 6.97 0.37
C HIS A 41 0.45 7.84 -0.80
N PHE A 42 -0.50 7.37 -1.60
CA PHE A 42 -1.02 8.18 -2.70
C PHE A 42 -1.71 9.46 -2.20
N ALA A 43 -2.50 9.39 -1.11
CA ALA A 43 -3.09 10.58 -0.52
C ALA A 43 -2.01 11.57 -0.03
N GLN A 44 -0.94 11.07 0.59
CA GLN A 44 0.20 11.90 1.03
C GLN A 44 0.95 12.52 -0.16
N GLU A 45 1.13 11.77 -1.25
CA GLU A 45 1.74 12.27 -2.48
C GLU A 45 0.88 13.35 -3.12
N GLU A 46 -0.43 13.14 -3.25
CA GLU A 46 -1.38 14.14 -3.76
C GLU A 46 -1.33 15.45 -2.96
N GLU A 47 -1.32 15.35 -1.62
CA GLU A 47 -1.16 16.51 -0.75
C GLU A 47 0.19 17.20 -0.99
N ALA A 48 1.29 16.46 -1.03
CA ALA A 48 2.63 17.01 -1.25
C ALA A 48 2.76 17.74 -2.60
N TYR A 49 2.18 17.17 -3.67
CA TYR A 49 2.15 17.82 -4.98
C TYR A 49 1.29 19.09 -4.97
N ALA A 50 0.14 19.09 -4.28
CA ALA A 50 -0.69 20.28 -4.14
C ALA A 50 0.03 21.41 -3.38
N TRP A 51 0.79 21.08 -2.34
CA TRP A 51 1.63 22.05 -1.63
C TRP A 51 2.68 22.67 -2.56
N LEU A 52 3.40 21.86 -3.34
CA LEU A 52 4.39 22.34 -4.29
C LEU A 52 3.77 23.26 -5.35
N SER A 53 2.66 22.84 -5.97
CA SER A 53 2.00 23.64 -7.01
C SER A 53 1.44 24.96 -6.47
N SER A 54 0.89 24.95 -5.25
CA SER A 54 0.38 26.18 -4.61
C SER A 54 1.49 27.15 -4.22
N GLY A 55 2.70 26.64 -3.93
CA GLY A 55 3.89 27.46 -3.69
C GLY A 55 4.43 28.13 -4.97
N GLU A 56 4.34 27.45 -6.11
CA GLU A 56 4.75 27.98 -7.41
C GLU A 56 3.83 29.11 -7.91
N GLU A 57 2.53 29.04 -7.62
CA GLU A 57 1.54 30.07 -8.00
C GLU A 57 1.74 31.40 -7.23
N SER A 58 2.46 31.37 -6.11
CA SER A 58 2.80 32.56 -5.32
C SER A 58 3.98 33.38 -5.87
N VAL A 59 4.71 32.87 -6.88
CA VAL A 59 5.82 33.57 -7.56
C VAL A 59 5.36 34.06 -8.94
N SER A 60 4.20 34.73 -9.00
CA SER A 60 3.89 35.63 -10.11
C SER A 60 4.30 37.05 -9.70
N VAL A 61 5.56 37.38 -9.98
CA VAL A 61 6.11 38.72 -9.75
C VAL A 61 5.62 39.65 -10.89
N PRO A 62 5.12 40.86 -10.60
CA PRO A 62 4.72 41.85 -11.61
C PRO A 62 5.88 42.37 -12.47
#